data_AF-A0A8S3D361-F1
#
_entry.id   AF-A0A8S3D361-F1
#
_cell.length_a   1.000
_cell.length_b   1.000
_cell.length_c   1.000
_cell.angle_alpha   90.00
_cell.angle_beta   90.00
_cell.angle_gamma   90.00
#
_symmetry.space_group_name_H-M   'P 1'
#
loop_
_entity.id
_entity.type
_entity.pdbx_description
1 polymer ?
#
loop_
_entity_poly.entity_id
_entity_poly.type
_entity_poly.pdbx_seq_one_letter_code
_entity_poly.pdbx_strand_id
1 'polypeptide(L)' 'MCRIYIGSINFELNEAMLKQAFQPFGPVKAVSLTFDPVTNRHKGFAF' A
#
# COMPACT_ATOMS: atom_id res chain seq x y z
N MET A 1 7.44 15.88 -7.02
CA MET A 1 6.69 14.61 -6.91
C MET A 1 7.35 13.80 -5.80
N CYS A 2 6.63 13.45 -4.74
CA CYS A 2 7.14 12.60 -3.67
C CYS A 2 6.36 11.27 -3.71
N ARG A 3 7.06 10.17 -3.94
CA ARG A 3 6.51 8.81 -3.96
C ARG A 3 7.49 7.94 -3.17
N ILE A 4 6.97 7.15 -2.25
CA ILE A 4 7.78 6.26 -1.40
C ILE A 4 7.48 4.82 -1.77
N TYR A 5 8.42 3.92 -1.48
CA TYR A 5 8.21 2.49 -1.63
C TYR A 5 7.93 1.88 -0.25
N ILE A 6 6.92 1.04 -0.17
CA ILE A 6 6.57 0.29 1.03
C ILE A 6 6.65 -1.20 0.67
N GLY A 7 7.61 -1.91 1.26
CA GLY A 7 7.80 -3.35 1.04
C GLY A 7 7.39 -4.19 2.27
N SER A 8 7.40 -5.51 2.10
CA SER A 8 7.09 -6.48 3.16
C SER A 8 5.69 -6.26 3.79
N ILE A 9 4.72 -5.89 2.97
CA ILE A 9 3.33 -5.70 3.38
C ILE A 9 2.69 -7.09 3.56
N ASN A 10 2.06 -7.33 4.72
CA ASN A 10 1.27 -8.53 4.98
C ASN A 10 0.05 -8.58 4.04
N PHE A 11 -0.23 -9.75 3.44
CA PHE A 11 -1.33 -10.03 2.50
C PHE A 11 -2.74 -9.65 2.98
N GLU A 12 -2.93 -9.49 4.29
CA GLU A 12 -4.21 -9.08 4.89
C GLU A 12 -4.42 -7.55 4.86
N LEU A 13 -3.36 -6.77 4.60
CA LEU A 13 -3.43 -5.32 4.57
C LEU A 13 -4.00 -4.83 3.24
N ASN A 14 -4.85 -3.81 3.35
CA ASN A 14 -5.43 -3.15 2.19
C ASN A 14 -5.00 -1.68 2.11
N GLU A 15 -5.40 -1.03 1.02
CA GLU A 15 -5.04 0.36 0.73
C GLU A 15 -5.52 1.35 1.82
N ALA A 16 -6.69 1.09 2.42
CA ALA A 16 -7.25 1.94 3.47
C ALA A 16 -6.42 1.88 4.76
N MET A 17 -5.98 0.67 5.15
CA MET A 17 -5.10 0.47 6.30
C MET A 17 -3.76 1.16 6.11
N LEU A 18 -3.19 1.11 4.90
CA LEU A 18 -1.97 1.85 4.58
C LEU A 18 -2.19 3.36 4.69
N LYS A 19 -3.26 3.91 4.09
CA LYS A 19 -3.57 5.34 4.22
C LYS A 19 -3.71 5.78 5.68
N GLN A 20 -4.36 4.97 6.51
CA GLN A 20 -4.50 5.25 7.93
C GLN A 20 -3.15 5.20 8.68
N ALA A 21 -2.31 4.21 8.37
CA ALA A 21 -0.98 4.09 8.98
C ALA A 21 -0.06 5.28 8.63
N PHE A 22 -0.21 5.84 7.42
CA PHE A 22 0.62 6.94 6.95
C PHE A 22 0.05 8.35 7.22
N GLN A 23 -1.22 8.46 7.67
CA GLN A 23 -1.85 9.75 8.00
C GLN A 23 -1.03 10.65 8.94
N PRO A 24 -0.37 10.14 10.00
CA PRO A 24 0.41 10.98 10.91
C PRO A 24 1.61 11.67 10.23
N PHE A 25 2.10 11.14 9.12
CA PHE A 25 3.23 11.72 8.36
C PHE A 25 2.78 12.76 7.33
N GLY A 26 1.46 12.93 7.14
CA GLY A 26 0.88 13.93 6.26
C GLY A 26 -0.22 13.38 5.33
N PRO A 27 -0.77 14.23 4.46
CA PRO A 27 -1.84 13.84 3.54
C PRO A 27 -1.33 12.85 2.49
N VAL A 28 -1.96 11.67 2.43
CA VAL A 28 -1.68 10.64 1.43
C VAL A 28 -2.53 10.88 0.19
N LYS A 29 -1.87 11.17 -0.95
CA LYS A 29 -2.57 11.51 -2.20
C LYS A 29 -3.16 10.28 -2.89
N ALA A 30 -2.40 9.19 -2.93
CA ALA A 30 -2.80 7.91 -3.51
C ALA A 30 -1.93 6.82 -2.90
N VAL A 31 -2.43 5.58 -2.94
CA VAL A 31 -1.64 4.39 -2.66
C VAL A 31 -1.87 3.42 -3.83
N SER A 32 -0.80 2.82 -4.31
CA SER A 32 -0.82 1.89 -5.43
C SER A 32 -0.37 0.51 -4.96
N LEU A 33 -1.36 -0.29 -4.55
CA LEU A 33 -1.15 -1.68 -4.16
C LEU A 33 -1.20 -2.56 -5.41
N THR A 34 -0.14 -3.32 -5.70
CA THR A 34 -0.12 -4.20 -6.88
C THR A 34 -0.67 -5.56 -6.52
N PHE A 35 -1.70 -6.03 -7.23
CA PHE A 35 -2.32 -7.34 -7.04
C PHE A 35 -1.82 -8.39 -8.03
N ASP A 36 -1.77 -9.63 -7.57
CA ASP A 36 -1.61 -10.82 -8.39
C ASP A 36 -3.01 -11.32 -8.82
N PRO A 37 -3.30 -11.36 -10.13
CA PRO A 37 -4.61 -11.74 -10.63
C PRO A 37 -4.95 -13.22 -10.41
N VAL A 38 -3.96 -14.08 -10.15
CA VAL A 38 -4.17 -15.53 -9.95
C VAL A 38 -4.56 -15.83 -8.51
N THR A 39 -3.82 -15.26 -7.55
CA THR A 39 -4.05 -15.51 -6.11
C THR A 39 -5.03 -14.51 -5.49
N ASN A 40 -5.35 -13.43 -6.21
CA ASN A 40 -6.15 -12.30 -5.75
C ASN A 40 -5.57 -11.65 -4.47
N ARG A 41 -4.24 -11.72 -4.31
CA ARG A 41 -3.48 -11.13 -3.19
C ARG A 41 -2.54 -10.07 -3.71
N HIS A 42 -2.20 -9.09 -2.88
CA HIS A 42 -1.20 -8.11 -3.27
C HIS A 42 0.21 -8.68 -3.22
N LYS A 43 1.11 -8.16 -4.04
CA LYS A 43 2.49 -8.65 -4.22
C LYS A 43 3.44 -8.30 -3.05
N GLY A 44 2.88 -7.97 -1.88
CA GLY A 44 3.66 -7.58 -0.70
C GLY A 44 4.34 -6.21 -0.78
N PHE A 45 3.99 -5.37 -1.76
CA PHE A 45 4.52 -4.00 -1.86
C PHE A 45 3.48 -2.99 -2.35
N ALA A 46 3.72 -1.73 -2.04
CA ALA A 46 2.91 -0.59 -2.44
C ALA A 46 3.77 0.65 -2.69
N PHE A 47 3.16 1.65 -3.32
CA PHE A 47 3.74 2.98 -3.47
C PHE A 47 2.74 4.09 -3.15
#